data_AF-E0PNW6-F1
#
_entry.id   AF-E0PNW6-F1
#
_cell.length_a   1.000
_cell.length_b   1.000
_cell.length_c   1.000
_cell.angle_alpha   90.00
_cell.angle_beta   90.00
_cell.angle_gamma   90.00
#
_symmetry.space_group_name_H-M   'P 1'
#
loop_
_entity.id
_entity.type
_entity.pdbx_description
1 polymer ?
#
loop_
_entity_poly.entity_id
_entity_poly.type
_entity_poly.pdbx_seq_one_letter_code
_entity_poly.pdbx_strand_id
1 'polypeptide(L)'
;MLVGDKAKLTADEIEKVKESIKAVNPGATVVVDENGNATVTTSEGKTATIPAAQLVKDAKDVVAKNNGENINVDFEKETVADLNNLTDAEKEAAKAKIKGANADVVEVIFDKAGNATVITKDGKVYTIVSKDIFKQRSSTDNGSSANTGQIVSEHTNARKAAKKLPNTGTADSTVAMVAAAASAVLGLGLAGRRRKEDEEA
;
A
#
# COMPACT_ATOMS: atom_id res chain seq x y z
N MET A 1 10.85 19.63 -13.08
CA MET A 1 10.13 18.40 -12.68
C MET A 1 10.03 18.35 -11.16
N LEU A 2 8.99 17.74 -10.57
CA LEU A 2 8.94 17.51 -9.12
C LEU A 2 9.48 16.10 -8.84
N VAL A 3 10.23 15.89 -7.76
CA VAL A 3 10.89 14.61 -7.44
C VAL A 3 10.78 14.28 -5.97
N GLY A 4 10.92 12.99 -5.64
CA GLY A 4 10.80 12.52 -4.24
C GLY A 4 11.92 13.02 -3.36
N ASP A 5 13.13 13.02 -3.91
CA ASP A 5 14.34 13.50 -3.24
C ASP A 5 15.29 14.15 -4.26
N LYS A 6 15.63 15.41 -4.05
CA LYS A 6 16.63 16.12 -4.89
C LYS A 6 18.01 15.52 -4.79
N ALA A 7 18.36 14.90 -3.65
CA ALA A 7 19.67 14.33 -3.42
C ALA A 7 19.78 12.90 -3.95
N LYS A 8 18.66 12.26 -4.27
CA LYS A 8 18.64 10.87 -4.74
C LYS A 8 17.52 10.64 -5.73
N LEU A 9 17.82 10.84 -7.00
CA LEU A 9 16.87 10.60 -8.08
C LEU A 9 16.85 9.13 -8.47
N THR A 10 15.66 8.64 -8.81
CA THR A 10 15.47 7.32 -9.41
C THR A 10 15.89 7.31 -10.87
N ALA A 11 16.16 6.13 -11.44
CA ALA A 11 16.55 6.00 -12.84
C ALA A 11 15.51 6.59 -13.82
N ASP A 12 14.21 6.43 -13.52
CA ASP A 12 13.11 7.02 -14.30
C ASP A 12 13.14 8.56 -14.28
N GLU A 13 13.36 9.14 -13.09
CA GLU A 13 13.46 10.59 -12.93
C GLU A 13 14.71 11.15 -13.65
N ILE A 14 15.85 10.45 -13.55
CA ILE A 14 17.08 10.81 -14.25
C ILE A 14 16.86 10.80 -15.76
N GLU A 15 16.16 9.78 -16.29
CA GLU A 15 15.87 9.68 -17.71
C GLU A 15 14.95 10.81 -18.19
N LYS A 16 13.89 11.15 -17.43
CA LYS A 16 13.02 12.29 -17.72
C LYS A 16 13.74 13.63 -17.72
N VAL A 17 14.63 13.85 -16.75
CA VAL A 17 15.46 15.07 -16.69
C VAL A 17 16.36 15.12 -17.93
N LYS A 18 17.01 14.01 -18.28
CA LYS A 18 17.87 13.90 -19.45
C LYS A 18 17.11 14.18 -20.75
N GLU A 19 15.91 13.64 -20.91
CA GLU A 19 15.06 13.87 -22.09
C GLU A 19 14.63 15.33 -22.19
N SER A 20 14.18 15.91 -21.08
CA SER A 20 13.78 17.32 -21.01
C SER A 20 14.92 18.25 -21.44
N ILE A 21 16.15 18.00 -20.97
CA ILE A 21 17.32 18.82 -21.31
C ILE A 21 17.72 18.63 -22.79
N LYS A 22 17.65 17.41 -23.31
CA LYS A 22 17.92 17.12 -24.73
C LYS A 22 16.92 17.80 -25.66
N ALA A 23 15.65 17.88 -25.26
CA ALA A 23 14.61 18.54 -26.05
C ALA A 23 14.90 20.05 -26.22
N VAL A 24 15.43 20.71 -25.19
CA VAL A 24 15.84 22.13 -25.29
C VAL A 24 17.21 22.33 -25.93
N ASN A 25 18.07 21.30 -25.93
CA ASN A 25 19.44 21.35 -26.48
C ASN A 25 19.66 20.24 -27.52
N PRO A 26 18.99 20.31 -28.69
CA PRO A 26 19.15 19.30 -29.73
C PRO A 26 20.61 19.23 -30.20
N GLY A 27 21.15 18.02 -30.34
CA GLY A 27 22.54 17.78 -30.75
C GLY A 27 23.58 17.86 -29.62
N ALA A 28 23.16 18.18 -28.39
CA ALA A 28 24.03 18.10 -27.21
C ALA A 28 23.98 16.71 -26.55
N THR A 29 25.11 16.28 -25.99
CA THR A 29 25.16 15.10 -25.13
C THR A 29 24.82 15.51 -23.71
N VAL A 30 23.76 14.95 -23.15
CA VAL A 30 23.35 15.18 -21.77
C VAL A 30 23.65 13.93 -20.94
N VAL A 31 24.34 14.12 -19.82
CA VAL A 31 24.58 13.10 -18.80
C VAL A 31 24.02 13.64 -17.49
N VAL A 32 23.31 12.81 -16.73
CA VAL A 32 22.78 13.19 -15.42
C VAL A 32 23.38 12.23 -14.40
N ASP A 33 23.95 12.76 -13.33
CA ASP A 33 24.54 11.95 -12.26
C ASP A 33 23.48 11.47 -11.24
N GLU A 34 23.85 10.59 -10.32
CA GLU A 34 22.96 10.04 -9.28
C GLU A 34 22.41 11.11 -8.32
N ASN A 35 23.14 12.22 -8.18
CA ASN A 35 22.73 13.38 -7.38
C ASN A 35 21.83 14.34 -8.18
N GLY A 36 21.57 14.06 -9.46
CA GLY A 36 20.72 14.85 -10.33
C GLY A 36 21.35 16.01 -11.05
N ASN A 37 22.67 16.19 -10.96
CA ASN A 37 23.32 17.25 -11.72
C ASN A 37 23.43 16.82 -13.18
N ALA A 38 22.96 17.67 -14.07
CA ALA A 38 23.09 17.43 -15.50
C ALA A 38 24.36 18.09 -16.03
N THR A 39 25.16 17.35 -16.76
CA THR A 39 26.25 17.86 -17.58
C THR A 39 25.81 17.84 -19.04
N VAL A 40 25.82 19.00 -19.67
CA VAL A 40 25.46 19.19 -21.07
C VAL A 40 26.74 19.50 -21.85
N THR A 41 27.03 18.68 -22.84
CA THR A 41 28.15 18.84 -23.77
C THR A 41 27.60 19.21 -25.14
N THR A 42 27.86 20.43 -25.59
CA THR A 42 27.51 20.88 -26.94
C THR A 42 28.31 20.11 -28.01
N SER A 43 27.82 20.09 -29.25
CA SER A 43 28.52 19.46 -30.38
C SER A 43 29.90 20.09 -30.66
N GLU A 44 30.09 21.34 -30.24
CA GLU A 44 31.37 22.07 -30.29
C GLU A 44 32.34 21.69 -29.15
N GLY A 45 31.95 20.76 -28.26
CA GLY A 45 32.78 20.24 -27.18
C GLY A 45 32.78 21.08 -25.90
N LYS A 46 32.00 22.17 -25.82
CA LYS A 46 31.84 22.94 -24.57
C LYS A 46 30.91 22.22 -23.61
N THR A 47 31.33 22.11 -22.35
CA THR A 47 30.59 21.47 -21.26
C THR A 47 30.07 22.49 -20.26
N ALA A 48 28.86 22.25 -19.75
CA ALA A 48 28.28 23.02 -18.65
C ALA A 48 27.57 22.07 -17.68
N THR A 49 27.73 22.32 -16.38
CA THR A 49 27.04 21.57 -15.32
C THR A 49 25.89 22.40 -14.77
N ILE A 50 24.69 21.82 -14.79
CA ILE A 50 23.46 22.39 -14.25
C ILE A 50 23.12 21.61 -12.97
N PRO A 51 23.09 22.27 -11.81
CA PRO A 51 22.83 21.59 -10.55
C PRO A 51 21.39 21.08 -10.47
N ALA A 52 21.19 19.96 -9.78
CA ALA A 52 19.88 19.32 -9.61
C ALA A 52 18.81 20.30 -9.09
N ALA A 53 19.16 21.20 -8.17
CA ALA A 53 18.26 22.19 -7.59
C ALA A 53 17.63 23.16 -8.62
N GLN A 54 18.23 23.31 -9.82
CA GLN A 54 17.66 24.10 -10.91
C GLN A 54 16.80 23.26 -11.87
N LEU A 55 16.95 21.94 -11.86
CA LEU A 55 16.28 21.01 -12.78
C LEU A 55 15.03 20.41 -12.14
N VAL A 56 15.14 20.08 -10.86
CA VAL A 56 14.15 19.36 -10.09
C VAL A 56 13.79 20.14 -8.83
N LYS A 57 12.51 20.10 -8.51
CA LYS A 57 11.95 20.59 -7.25
C LYS A 57 11.61 19.36 -6.40
N ASP A 58 11.64 19.45 -5.09
CA ASP A 58 11.09 18.41 -4.20
C ASP A 58 9.82 18.89 -3.51
N ALA A 59 9.14 17.97 -2.83
CA ALA A 59 7.91 18.25 -2.10
C ALA A 59 8.04 19.47 -1.16
N LYS A 60 9.23 19.74 -0.60
CA LYS A 60 9.46 20.90 0.28
C LYS A 60 9.42 22.24 -0.45
N ASP A 61 9.72 22.27 -1.75
CA ASP A 61 9.62 23.51 -2.54
C ASP A 61 8.19 23.83 -2.93
N VAL A 62 7.29 22.85 -2.85
CA VAL A 62 5.89 23.02 -3.22
C VAL A 62 5.11 23.47 -2.01
N VAL A 63 5.06 24.78 -1.81
CA VAL A 63 4.20 25.41 -0.81
C VAL A 63 2.78 25.52 -1.37
N ALA A 64 2.03 24.42 -1.40
CA ALA A 64 0.60 24.46 -1.65
C ALA A 64 -0.13 23.61 -0.60
N LYS A 65 -0.60 24.27 0.46
CA LYS A 65 -1.68 23.72 1.29
C LYS A 65 -2.91 23.63 0.38
N ASN A 66 -3.27 22.39 0.01
CA ASN A 66 -4.55 21.95 -0.59
C ASN A 66 -5.48 23.14 -0.89
N ASN A 67 -5.40 23.70 -2.11
CA ASN A 67 -6.06 24.94 -2.57
C ASN A 67 -7.59 24.98 -2.40
N GLY A 68 -8.14 24.76 -1.20
CA GLY A 68 -9.56 24.55 -0.91
C GLY A 68 -10.16 23.25 -1.46
N GLU A 69 -9.51 22.60 -2.43
CA GLU A 69 -9.98 21.39 -3.11
C GLU A 69 -9.40 20.13 -2.46
N ASN A 70 -10.20 19.07 -2.32
CA ASN A 70 -9.72 17.78 -1.84
C ASN A 70 -9.46 16.84 -3.02
N ILE A 71 -8.26 16.27 -3.07
CA ILE A 71 -7.98 15.11 -3.93
C ILE A 71 -8.75 13.90 -3.39
N ASN A 72 -9.23 13.01 -4.27
CA ASN A 72 -9.89 11.80 -3.84
C ASN A 72 -8.88 10.88 -3.13
N VAL A 73 -9.06 10.71 -1.82
CA VAL A 73 -8.27 9.82 -0.97
C VAL A 73 -9.01 8.53 -0.60
N ASP A 74 -10.23 8.35 -1.11
CA ASP A 74 -11.05 7.16 -0.90
C ASP A 74 -10.64 6.08 -1.91
N PHE A 75 -9.48 5.47 -1.63
CA PHE A 75 -8.95 4.33 -2.38
C PHE A 75 -8.42 3.26 -1.44
N GLU A 76 -8.31 2.04 -1.94
CA GLU A 76 -7.87 0.91 -1.13
C GLU A 76 -6.39 1.06 -0.72
N LYS A 77 -6.15 1.31 0.56
CA LYS A 77 -4.79 1.51 1.11
C LYS A 77 -3.85 0.35 0.78
N GLU A 78 -2.61 0.70 0.43
CA GLU A 78 -1.55 -0.26 0.15
C GLU A 78 -1.05 -0.93 1.43
N THR A 79 -0.93 -2.26 1.40
CA THR A 79 -0.53 -3.02 2.60
C THR A 79 0.96 -3.21 2.59
N VAL A 80 1.65 -2.55 3.52
CA VAL A 80 3.11 -2.56 3.61
C VAL A 80 3.61 -3.40 4.77
N ALA A 81 4.84 -3.87 4.65
CA ALA A 81 5.49 -4.59 5.74
C ALA A 81 5.87 -3.64 6.89
N ASP A 82 6.38 -2.46 6.56
CA ASP A 82 6.82 -1.44 7.53
C ASP A 82 6.54 -0.03 6.98
N LEU A 83 5.79 0.77 7.73
CA LEU A 83 5.51 2.16 7.37
C LEU A 83 6.74 3.06 7.39
N ASN A 84 7.79 2.69 8.12
CA ASN A 84 9.03 3.46 8.22
C ASN A 84 10.04 3.12 7.10
N ASN A 85 9.82 2.02 6.38
CA ASN A 85 10.72 1.53 5.35
C ASN A 85 9.96 1.06 4.11
N LEU A 86 9.35 2.01 3.42
CA LEU A 86 8.61 1.78 2.19
C LEU A 86 9.57 1.44 1.04
N THR A 87 9.36 0.29 0.43
CA THR A 87 10.08 -0.15 -0.78
C THR A 87 9.57 0.59 -2.01
N ASP A 88 10.39 0.67 -3.06
CA ASP A 88 10.00 1.29 -4.32
C ASP A 88 8.79 0.56 -4.96
N ALA A 89 8.69 -0.75 -4.78
CA ALA A 89 7.54 -1.54 -5.23
C ALA A 89 6.23 -1.14 -4.53
N GLU A 90 6.26 -0.95 -3.20
CA GLU A 90 5.08 -0.51 -2.44
C GLU A 90 4.66 0.92 -2.83
N LYS A 91 5.63 1.81 -3.07
CA LYS A 91 5.35 3.17 -3.56
C LYS A 91 4.74 3.18 -4.95
N GLU A 92 5.25 2.37 -5.88
CA GLU A 92 4.70 2.26 -7.23
C GLU A 92 3.29 1.63 -7.23
N ALA A 93 3.02 0.66 -6.35
CA ALA A 93 1.67 0.12 -6.16
C ALA A 93 0.70 1.21 -5.66
N ALA A 94 1.11 1.98 -4.64
CA ALA A 94 0.32 3.09 -4.13
C ALA A 94 0.11 4.20 -5.18
N LYS A 95 1.13 4.50 -5.99
CA LYS A 95 1.07 5.43 -7.13
C LYS A 95 -0.02 5.06 -8.11
N ALA A 96 -0.07 3.79 -8.50
CA ALA A 96 -1.07 3.27 -9.43
C ALA A 96 -2.49 3.44 -8.86
N LYS A 97 -2.68 3.19 -7.56
CA LYS A 97 -3.98 3.36 -6.89
C LYS A 97 -4.42 4.82 -6.81
N ILE A 98 -3.50 5.73 -6.45
CA ILE A 98 -3.77 7.17 -6.41
C ILE A 98 -4.17 7.68 -7.81
N LYS A 99 -3.43 7.28 -8.85
CA LYS A 99 -3.74 7.63 -10.25
C LYS A 99 -5.04 7.00 -10.75
N GLY A 100 -5.34 5.76 -10.36
CA GLY A 100 -6.59 5.08 -10.72
C GLY A 100 -7.80 5.73 -10.07
N ALA A 101 -7.67 6.19 -8.83
CA ALA A 101 -8.73 6.89 -8.10
C ALA A 101 -8.93 8.35 -8.53
N ASN A 102 -7.92 8.94 -9.21
CA ASN A 102 -7.91 10.33 -9.64
C ASN A 102 -7.37 10.45 -11.09
N ALA A 103 -8.27 10.44 -12.07
CA ALA A 103 -7.91 10.50 -13.49
C ALA A 103 -7.15 11.79 -13.89
N ASP A 104 -7.29 12.86 -13.10
CA ASP A 104 -6.65 14.15 -13.37
C ASP A 104 -5.19 14.20 -12.90
N VAL A 105 -4.66 13.12 -12.32
CA VAL A 105 -3.30 13.07 -11.80
C VAL A 105 -2.28 12.76 -12.89
N VAL A 106 -1.31 13.65 -13.04
CA VAL A 106 -0.17 13.48 -13.95
C VAL A 106 0.97 12.75 -13.24
N GLU A 107 1.31 13.21 -12.05
CA GLU A 107 2.51 12.77 -11.34
C GLU A 107 2.22 12.61 -9.85
N VAL A 108 2.79 11.56 -9.24
CA VAL A 108 2.68 11.29 -7.80
C VAL A 108 4.08 10.96 -7.33
N ILE A 109 4.47 11.61 -6.24
CA ILE A 109 5.83 11.60 -5.73
C ILE A 109 5.78 11.34 -4.24
N PHE A 110 6.57 10.38 -3.77
CA PHE A 110 6.63 10.02 -2.35
C PHE A 110 7.85 10.62 -1.69
N ASP A 111 7.66 11.23 -0.52
CA ASP A 111 8.77 11.64 0.34
C ASP A 111 9.33 10.47 1.16
N LYS A 112 10.39 10.73 1.94
CA LYS A 112 11.03 9.73 2.82
C LYS A 112 10.11 9.25 3.96
N ALA A 113 9.15 10.05 4.37
CA ALA A 113 8.15 9.69 5.38
C ALA A 113 6.94 8.94 4.77
N GLY A 114 6.89 8.81 3.44
CA GLY A 114 5.82 8.15 2.70
C GLY A 114 4.63 9.03 2.34
N ASN A 115 4.69 10.35 2.54
CA ASN A 115 3.59 11.21 2.10
C ASN A 115 3.67 11.35 0.58
N ALA A 116 2.51 11.30 -0.08
CA ALA A 116 2.42 11.51 -1.51
C ALA A 116 2.12 12.97 -1.83
N THR A 117 2.95 13.56 -2.67
CA THR A 117 2.65 14.82 -3.35
C THR A 117 2.13 14.49 -4.73
N VAL A 118 0.92 14.95 -5.02
CA VAL A 118 0.18 14.63 -6.25
C VAL A 118 0.02 15.89 -7.09
N ILE A 119 0.44 15.82 -8.35
CA ILE A 119 0.31 16.90 -9.33
C ILE A 119 -0.79 16.53 -10.32
N THR A 120 -1.77 17.42 -10.46
CA THR A 120 -2.86 17.28 -11.43
C THR A 120 -2.51 17.91 -12.78
N LYS A 121 -3.26 17.57 -13.83
CA LYS A 121 -3.14 18.11 -15.19
C LYS A 121 -3.29 19.63 -15.25
N ASP A 122 -4.05 20.20 -14.32
CA ASP A 122 -4.24 21.64 -14.14
C ASP A 122 -3.06 22.33 -13.43
N GLY A 123 -2.00 21.59 -13.10
CA GLY A 123 -0.83 22.10 -12.38
C GLY A 123 -1.07 22.31 -10.88
N LYS A 124 -2.24 21.94 -10.35
CA LYS A 124 -2.51 21.99 -8.89
C LYS A 124 -1.79 20.84 -8.20
N VAL A 125 -1.24 21.13 -7.02
CA VAL A 125 -0.51 20.17 -6.20
C VAL A 125 -1.24 19.91 -4.89
N TYR A 126 -1.34 18.63 -4.53
CA TYR A 126 -2.02 18.13 -3.34
C TYR A 126 -1.07 17.26 -2.52
N THR A 127 -1.26 17.24 -1.20
CA THR A 127 -0.48 16.37 -0.31
C THR A 127 -1.40 15.38 0.39
N ILE A 128 -1.12 14.10 0.19
CA ILE A 128 -1.78 12.98 0.87
C ILE A 128 -0.80 12.40 1.89
N VAL A 129 -1.23 12.27 3.14
CA VAL A 129 -0.38 11.75 4.21
C VAL A 129 -0.22 10.23 4.10
N SER A 130 0.93 9.70 4.52
CA SER A 130 1.25 8.27 4.42
C SER A 130 0.18 7.37 5.04
N LYS A 131 -0.44 7.80 6.16
CA LYS A 131 -1.51 7.07 6.86
C LYS A 131 -2.76 6.82 6.01
N ASP A 132 -3.00 7.69 5.04
CA ASP A 132 -4.18 7.61 4.19
C ASP A 132 -3.88 6.81 2.92
N ILE A 133 -2.60 6.50 2.66
CA ILE A 133 -2.14 5.72 1.52
C ILE A 133 -1.78 4.29 1.91
N PHE A 134 -1.13 4.11 3.05
CA PHE A 134 -0.53 2.85 3.48
C PHE A 134 -1.19 2.34 4.76
N LYS A 135 -1.27 1.02 4.89
CA LYS A 135 -1.62 0.29 6.11
C LYS A 135 -0.54 -0.76 6.38
N GLN A 136 -0.08 -0.87 7.62
CA GLN A 136 0.88 -1.91 7.97
C GLN A 136 0.15 -3.25 8.17
N ARG A 137 0.71 -4.33 7.64
CA ARG A 137 0.23 -5.69 7.96
C ARG A 137 0.36 -5.90 9.47
N SER A 138 -0.74 -6.28 10.12
CA SER A 138 -0.74 -6.60 11.55
C SER A 138 0.01 -7.91 11.77
N SER A 139 0.81 -8.03 12.83
CA SER A 139 1.58 -9.26 13.14
C SER A 139 0.71 -10.50 13.42
N THR A 140 -0.62 -10.34 13.50
CA THR A 140 -1.61 -11.43 13.60
C THR A 140 -2.19 -11.87 12.26
N ASP A 141 -1.84 -11.22 11.15
CA ASP A 141 -2.27 -11.57 9.79
C ASP A 141 -1.20 -12.45 9.12
N ASN A 142 -1.04 -13.67 9.62
CA ASN A 142 -0.45 -14.75 8.84
C ASN A 142 -1.58 -15.55 8.20
N GLY A 143 -2.10 -15.01 7.08
CA GLY A 143 -3.08 -15.63 6.19
C GLY A 143 -4.33 -14.77 6.03
N SER A 144 -4.79 -14.41 4.84
CA SER A 144 -4.55 -14.97 3.51
C SER A 144 -5.31 -14.14 2.46
N SER A 145 -4.70 -13.86 1.30
CA SER A 145 -5.37 -13.90 -0.02
C SER A 145 -4.37 -13.51 -1.10
N ALA A 146 -3.89 -14.47 -1.90
CA ALA A 146 -4.56 -15.02 -3.09
C ALA A 146 -4.00 -14.34 -4.34
N ASN A 147 -3.07 -15.01 -5.01
CA ASN A 147 -2.96 -14.91 -6.45
C ASN A 147 -3.36 -16.26 -7.04
N THR A 148 -4.50 -16.26 -7.74
CA THR A 148 -4.99 -17.39 -8.52
C THR A 148 -4.20 -17.44 -9.83
N GLY A 149 -3.46 -18.53 -10.02
CA GLY A 149 -2.80 -18.87 -11.28
C GLY A 149 -2.33 -20.33 -11.27
N GLN A 150 -3.29 -21.25 -11.34
CA GLN A 150 -3.10 -22.71 -11.40
C GLN A 150 -2.53 -23.17 -12.74
N ILE A 151 -1.47 -24.02 -12.71
CA ILE A 151 -1.16 -25.23 -13.52
C ILE A 151 0.37 -25.50 -13.45
N VAL A 152 0.98 -26.67 -13.24
CA VAL A 152 0.64 -28.12 -13.15
C VAL A 152 1.83 -28.82 -12.45
N SER A 153 1.53 -29.94 -11.77
CA SER A 153 2.37 -31.09 -11.32
C SER A 153 3.90 -31.10 -11.51
N GLU A 154 4.66 -31.53 -10.48
CA GLU A 154 5.17 -32.92 -10.41
C GLU A 154 5.89 -33.27 -9.08
N HIS A 155 5.83 -34.58 -8.77
CA HIS A 155 6.43 -35.31 -7.66
C HIS A 155 7.94 -35.02 -7.48
N THR A 156 8.55 -35.07 -6.29
CA THR A 156 8.98 -36.35 -5.68
C THR A 156 9.26 -36.28 -4.16
N ASN A 157 8.81 -37.34 -3.50
CA ASN A 157 9.09 -37.82 -2.16
C ASN A 157 10.57 -37.78 -1.70
N ALA A 158 10.78 -37.46 -0.41
CA ALA A 158 11.81 -38.11 0.42
C ALA A 158 11.38 -38.17 1.90
N ARG A 159 11.02 -39.37 2.37
CA ARG A 159 10.83 -39.73 3.79
C ARG A 159 12.17 -40.13 4.41
N LYS A 160 12.34 -39.94 5.74
CA LYS A 160 12.82 -40.90 6.78
C LYS A 160 13.17 -40.11 8.07
N ALA A 161 12.42 -40.28 9.18
CA ALA A 161 12.55 -41.29 10.26
C ALA A 161 13.79 -41.11 11.15
N ALA A 162 13.81 -41.16 12.50
CA ALA A 162 12.83 -41.31 13.58
C ALA A 162 13.58 -41.26 14.94
N LYS A 163 13.07 -40.63 16.04
CA LYS A 163 13.26 -41.08 17.46
C LYS A 163 12.47 -40.25 18.53
N LYS A 164 11.31 -40.78 18.97
CA LYS A 164 10.63 -40.88 20.32
C LYS A 164 11.29 -40.18 21.55
N LEU A 165 10.66 -39.51 22.56
CA LEU A 165 9.35 -39.52 23.33
C LEU A 165 9.24 -38.22 24.23
N PRO A 166 8.28 -37.99 25.18
CA PRO A 166 6.79 -38.03 25.17
C PRO A 166 6.10 -36.76 25.81
N ASN A 167 4.78 -36.61 25.57
CA ASN A 167 3.68 -36.15 26.46
C ASN A 167 3.87 -34.98 27.46
N THR A 168 3.06 -33.90 27.34
CA THR A 168 2.11 -33.43 28.37
C THR A 168 1.12 -32.37 27.85
N GLY A 169 -0.18 -32.60 28.04
CA GLY A 169 -1.17 -31.54 28.31
C GLY A 169 -2.16 -31.17 27.20
N THR A 170 -3.28 -31.91 27.13
CA THR A 170 -4.70 -31.45 27.04
C THR A 170 -5.00 -30.03 26.47
N ALA A 171 -5.96 -29.80 25.58
CA ALA A 171 -7.01 -30.65 25.02
C ALA A 171 -7.54 -30.01 23.72
N ASP A 172 -7.73 -30.86 22.73
CA ASP A 172 -8.57 -30.66 21.57
C ASP A 172 -10.05 -30.77 22.00
N SER A 173 -10.96 -30.02 21.41
CA SER A 173 -12.40 -30.31 21.51
C SER A 173 -13.03 -30.24 20.13
N THR A 174 -12.72 -31.26 19.34
CA THR A 174 -13.48 -31.65 18.16
C THR A 174 -14.85 -32.23 18.58
N VAL A 175 -15.89 -31.52 18.18
CA VAL A 175 -17.22 -31.95 17.71
C VAL A 175 -17.64 -33.43 17.84
N ALA A 176 -18.85 -33.57 18.39
CA ALA A 176 -19.88 -34.61 18.20
C ALA A 176 -19.71 -36.00 18.86
N MET A 177 -20.70 -36.41 19.68
CA MET A 177 -21.72 -37.39 19.26
C MET A 177 -22.69 -37.81 20.39
N VAL A 178 -23.96 -37.95 19.97
CA VAL A 178 -24.95 -38.97 20.36
C VAL A 178 -25.80 -38.80 21.62
N ALA A 179 -27.11 -38.83 21.37
CA ALA A 179 -28.23 -38.89 22.30
C ALA A 179 -28.44 -40.30 22.88
N ALA A 180 -28.96 -40.38 24.10
CA ALA A 180 -29.75 -41.52 24.59
C ALA A 180 -30.76 -41.05 25.66
N ALA A 181 -32.00 -41.53 25.51
CA ALA A 181 -33.17 -41.19 26.31
C ALA A 181 -33.19 -41.91 27.67
N ALA A 182 -33.82 -41.28 28.67
CA ALA A 182 -34.45 -41.99 29.79
C ALA A 182 -35.68 -41.20 30.28
N SER A 183 -36.85 -41.79 30.08
CA SER A 183 -38.15 -41.30 30.55
C SER A 183 -38.43 -41.80 31.97
N ALA A 184 -38.79 -40.91 32.89
CA ALA A 184 -39.50 -41.21 34.14
C ALA A 184 -40.28 -39.94 34.51
N VAL A 185 -41.57 -39.80 34.20
CA VAL A 185 -42.76 -40.37 34.88
C VAL A 185 -42.91 -39.86 36.34
N LEU A 186 -44.07 -39.21 36.57
CA LEU A 186 -44.80 -38.89 37.82
C LEU A 186 -44.50 -37.58 38.57
N GLY A 187 -45.55 -36.75 38.66
CA GLY A 187 -45.71 -35.64 39.62
C GLY A 187 -46.26 -34.36 38.97
N LEU A 188 -47.53 -34.32 38.55
CA LEU A 188 -48.68 -33.88 39.37
C LEU A 188 -48.47 -32.51 40.04
N GLY A 189 -49.02 -31.45 39.45
CA GLY A 189 -48.96 -30.09 39.99
C GLY A 189 -49.88 -29.13 39.24
N LEU A 190 -51.18 -29.34 39.39
CA LEU A 190 -52.27 -28.53 38.84
C LEU A 190 -52.64 -27.43 39.84
N ALA A 191 -52.31 -26.17 39.58
CA ALA A 191 -52.89 -24.97 40.18
C ALA A 191 -52.33 -23.75 39.42
N GLY A 192 -53.04 -22.72 39.01
CA GLY A 192 -54.43 -22.32 39.11
C GLY A 192 -54.49 -20.94 38.45
N ARG A 193 -55.31 -20.79 37.42
CA ARG A 193 -55.51 -19.53 36.68
C ARG A 193 -56.58 -18.73 37.41
N ARG A 194 -56.32 -17.45 37.68
CA ARG A 194 -57.32 -16.35 37.74
C ARG A 194 -56.58 -15.02 38.01
N ARG A 195 -56.31 -14.26 36.95
CA ARG A 195 -56.32 -12.80 37.03
C ARG A 195 -57.60 -12.33 36.34
N LYS A 196 -58.31 -11.55 37.12
CA LYS A 196 -59.49 -10.70 36.95
C LYS A 196 -58.83 -9.30 36.74
N GLU A 197 -59.19 -8.36 35.86
CA GLU A 197 -60.45 -7.87 35.29
C GLU A 197 -60.12 -7.22 33.93
N ASP A 198 -61.03 -7.38 32.97
CA ASP A 198 -61.22 -6.47 31.83
C ASP A 198 -62.10 -5.28 32.28
N GLU A 199 -62.04 -4.20 31.48
CA GLU A 199 -63.03 -3.08 31.40
C GLU A 199 -63.05 -2.09 32.58
N GLU A 200 -63.13 -0.77 32.42
CA GLU A 200 -63.69 0.14 31.41
C GLU A 200 -62.78 1.38 31.23
N ALA A 201 -62.63 1.90 30.01
CA ALA A 201 -63.24 3.14 29.47
C ALA A 201 -62.66 4.46 30.00
#